data_AF-A0A419QJD9-F1
#
_entry.id   AF-A0A419QJD9-F1
#
_cell.length_a   1.000
_cell.length_b   1.000
_cell.length_c   1.000
_cell.angle_alpha   90.00
_cell.angle_beta   90.00
_cell.angle_gamma   90.00
#
_symmetry.space_group_name_H-M   'P 1'
#
loop_
_entity.id
_entity.type
_entity.pdbx_description
1 polymer ?
#
loop_
_entity_poly.entity_id
_entity_poly.type
_entity_poly.pdbx_seq_one_letter_code
_entity_poly.pdbx_strand_id
1 'polypeptide(L)'
;MSTTLKKQPTISVDESLLYKVASKIGGEEAVKIVKELKKKGKATEEELAKETDIKLSELRKILFKLHSFSLVTSENVQDTKTGWLIFYWRLQEDQLKSVVRAQKRRILEKLQARLEFEKTHDFFYCNDKHCGRYTFEEAVENFFKCPSCGGTLQHFDNSKIIEALEKKIRMLKEELEHE
;
A
#
# COMPACT_ATOMS: atom_id res chain seq x y z
N MET A 1 18.17 -35.74 -33.94
CA MET A 1 17.17 -34.70 -33.54
C MET A 1 16.67 -35.06 -32.15
N SER A 2 17.30 -34.54 -31.10
CA SER A 2 16.82 -34.73 -29.71
C SER A 2 16.43 -33.36 -29.18
N THR A 3 15.13 -33.19 -29.02
CA THR A 3 14.48 -31.96 -28.61
C THR A 3 14.65 -31.80 -27.10
N THR A 4 15.48 -30.85 -26.69
CA THR A 4 15.65 -30.46 -25.30
C THR A 4 14.35 -29.83 -24.78
N LEU A 5 13.59 -30.60 -23.99
CA LEU A 5 12.43 -30.11 -23.25
C LEU A 5 12.89 -29.06 -22.24
N LYS A 6 12.52 -27.81 -22.51
CA LYS A 6 12.66 -26.67 -21.60
C LYS A 6 11.89 -26.99 -20.31
N LYS A 7 12.58 -27.16 -19.19
CA LYS A 7 11.95 -27.11 -17.87
C LYS A 7 11.43 -25.69 -17.65
N GLN A 8 10.10 -25.54 -17.61
CA GLN A 8 9.45 -24.33 -17.12
C GLN A 8 9.80 -24.16 -15.63
N PRO A 9 10.18 -22.95 -15.19
CA PRO A 9 10.46 -22.73 -13.78
C PRO A 9 9.14 -22.72 -13.01
N THR A 10 9.02 -23.66 -12.06
CA THR A 10 7.92 -23.71 -11.10
C THR A 10 8.04 -22.50 -10.17
N ILE A 11 7.16 -21.52 -10.34
CA ILE A 11 7.07 -20.32 -9.51
C ILE A 11 6.71 -20.74 -8.08
N SER A 12 7.56 -20.40 -7.11
CA SER A 12 7.28 -20.65 -5.70
C SER A 12 6.10 -19.79 -5.22
N VAL A 13 5.35 -20.25 -4.22
CA VAL A 13 4.16 -19.55 -3.69
C VAL A 13 4.50 -18.12 -3.23
N ASP A 14 5.68 -17.92 -2.64
CA ASP A 14 6.18 -16.61 -2.20
C ASP A 14 6.47 -15.66 -3.38
N GLU A 15 6.87 -16.19 -4.53
CA GLU A 15 7.13 -15.40 -5.74
C GLU A 15 5.84 -14.91 -6.40
N SER A 16 4.80 -15.73 -6.42
CA SER A 16 3.48 -15.28 -6.89
C SER A 16 2.92 -14.15 -6.03
N LEU A 17 3.12 -14.25 -4.71
CA LEU A 17 2.71 -13.21 -3.76
C LEU A 17 3.51 -11.93 -3.95
N LEU A 18 4.83 -12.02 -4.08
CA LEU A 18 5.73 -10.88 -4.31
C LEU A 18 5.28 -10.02 -5.49
N TYR A 19 4.99 -10.64 -6.64
CA TYR A 19 4.57 -9.90 -7.83
C TYR A 19 3.16 -9.30 -7.69
N LYS A 20 2.24 -9.98 -6.99
CA LYS A 20 0.92 -9.41 -6.68
C LYS A 20 1.04 -8.18 -5.80
N VAL A 21 1.89 -8.23 -4.77
CA VAL A 21 2.15 -7.08 -3.87
C VAL A 21 2.76 -5.92 -4.64
N ALA A 22 3.80 -6.19 -5.45
CA ALA A 22 4.43 -5.16 -6.29
C ALA A 22 3.42 -4.49 -7.24
N SER A 23 2.58 -5.30 -7.90
CA SER A 23 1.51 -4.81 -8.78
C SER A 23 0.52 -3.89 -8.07
N LYS A 24 0.14 -4.22 -6.83
CA LYS A 24 -0.77 -3.38 -6.02
C LYS A 24 -0.13 -2.07 -5.57
N ILE A 25 1.20 -2.02 -5.40
CA ILE A 25 1.91 -0.82 -4.95
C ILE A 25 2.19 0.16 -6.10
N GLY A 26 2.67 -0.34 -7.24
CA GLY A 26 3.15 0.51 -8.33
C GLY A 26 2.86 -0.03 -9.73
N GLY A 27 1.86 -0.90 -9.87
CA GLY A 27 1.42 -1.39 -11.17
C GLY A 27 2.42 -2.32 -11.86
N GLU A 28 2.31 -2.42 -13.18
CA GLU A 28 3.15 -3.31 -14.00
C GLU A 28 4.62 -2.93 -13.96
N GLU A 29 4.93 -1.64 -13.92
CA GLU A 29 6.29 -1.12 -13.84
C GLU A 29 6.99 -1.55 -12.55
N ALA A 30 6.28 -1.54 -11.42
CA ALA A 30 6.81 -2.09 -10.16
C ALA A 30 7.12 -3.58 -10.27
N VAL A 31 6.29 -4.37 -10.97
CA VAL A 31 6.57 -5.79 -11.20
C VAL A 31 7.84 -5.98 -12.03
N LYS A 32 8.07 -5.14 -13.05
CA LYS A 32 9.32 -5.19 -13.85
C LYS A 32 10.55 -4.91 -12.98
N ILE A 33 10.51 -3.86 -12.16
CA ILE A 33 11.60 -3.50 -11.24
C ILE A 33 11.89 -4.64 -10.26
N VAL A 34 10.84 -5.20 -9.64
CA VAL A 34 10.97 -6.31 -8.68
C VAL A 34 11.54 -7.57 -9.35
N LYS A 35 11.11 -7.90 -10.57
CA LYS A 35 11.68 -9.01 -11.33
C LYS A 35 13.17 -8.83 -11.61
N GLU A 36 13.59 -7.63 -12.00
CA GLU A 36 15.00 -7.38 -12.29
C GLU A 36 15.85 -7.39 -11.01
N LEU A 37 15.35 -6.80 -9.92
CA LEU A 37 16.01 -6.88 -8.62
C LEU A 37 16.15 -8.32 -8.13
N LYS A 38 15.12 -9.16 -8.31
CA LYS A 38 15.19 -10.58 -7.96
C LYS A 38 16.25 -11.32 -8.77
N LYS A 39 16.31 -11.04 -10.08
CA LYS A 39 17.27 -11.65 -11.01
C LYS A 39 18.71 -11.23 -10.69
N LYS A 40 18.96 -9.96 -10.37
CA LYS A 40 20.31 -9.43 -10.10
C LYS A 40 20.73 -9.51 -8.64
N GLY A 41 19.80 -9.73 -7.72
CA GLY A 41 19.98 -9.60 -6.26
C GLY A 41 19.98 -8.14 -5.80
N LYS A 42 20.75 -7.29 -6.48
CA LYS A 42 20.76 -5.83 -6.29
C LYS A 42 21.11 -5.08 -7.57
N ALA A 43 20.68 -3.83 -7.69
CA ALA A 43 20.95 -3.00 -8.86
C ALA A 43 20.92 -1.50 -8.54
N THR A 44 21.64 -0.68 -9.30
CA THR A 44 21.53 0.79 -9.21
C THR A 44 20.28 1.29 -9.96
N GLU A 45 19.92 2.56 -9.76
CA GLU A 45 18.80 3.17 -10.49
C GLU A 45 19.04 3.18 -12.00
N GLU A 46 20.28 3.43 -12.43
CA GLU A 46 20.67 3.46 -13.84
C GLU A 46 20.58 2.07 -14.47
N GLU A 47 21.02 1.03 -13.76
CA GLU A 47 20.89 -0.36 -14.20
C GLU A 47 19.41 -0.76 -14.34
N LEU A 48 18.59 -0.42 -13.34
CA LEU A 48 17.16 -0.73 -13.37
C LEU A 48 16.45 0.03 -14.50
N ALA A 49 16.72 1.32 -14.68
CA ALA A 49 16.13 2.11 -15.74
C ALA A 49 16.47 1.54 -17.12
N LYS A 50 17.72 1.13 -17.33
CA LYS A 50 18.17 0.53 -18.59
C LYS A 50 17.50 -0.81 -18.89
N GLU A 51 17.38 -1.70 -17.90
CA GLU A 51 16.83 -3.05 -18.11
C GLU A 51 15.30 -3.05 -18.20
N THR A 52 14.64 -2.12 -17.51
CA THR A 52 13.17 -2.05 -17.47
C THR A 52 12.56 -1.11 -18.51
N ASP A 53 13.40 -0.29 -19.18
CA ASP A 53 13.02 0.82 -20.06
C ASP A 53 12.11 1.86 -19.36
N ILE A 54 12.24 1.98 -18.03
CA ILE A 54 11.50 2.96 -17.22
C ILE A 54 12.36 4.21 -17.06
N LYS A 55 11.77 5.39 -17.30
CA LYS A 55 12.43 6.68 -17.07
C LYS A 55 12.82 6.83 -15.59
N LEU A 56 14.04 7.31 -15.32
CA LEU A 56 14.57 7.47 -13.95
C LEU A 56 13.62 8.23 -13.00
N SER A 57 12.91 9.25 -13.49
CA SER A 57 11.97 10.01 -12.67
C SER A 57 10.79 9.18 -12.18
N GLU A 58 10.27 8.27 -13.01
CA GLU A 58 9.18 7.37 -12.63
C GLU A 58 9.70 6.20 -11.80
N LEU A 59 10.86 5.65 -12.19
CA LEU A 59 11.55 4.60 -11.44
C LEU A 59 11.76 5.00 -9.97
N ARG A 60 12.23 6.23 -9.72
CA ARG A 60 12.42 6.76 -8.36
C ARG A 60 11.12 6.82 -7.56
N LYS A 61 10.03 7.29 -8.17
CA LYS A 61 8.71 7.31 -7.49
C LYS A 61 8.27 5.89 -7.11
N ILE A 62 8.48 4.93 -8.01
CA ILE A 62 8.12 3.54 -7.76
C ILE A 62 9.01 2.94 -6.67
N LEU A 63 10.33 3.13 -6.73
CA LEU A 63 11.26 2.66 -5.71
C LEU A 63 10.94 3.25 -4.33
N PHE A 64 10.64 4.54 -4.24
CA PHE A 64 10.22 5.16 -2.97
C PHE A 64 8.89 4.62 -2.45
N LYS A 65 7.92 4.33 -3.33
CA LYS A 65 6.69 3.63 -2.92
C LYS A 65 7.01 2.22 -2.42
N LEU A 66 7.77 1.42 -3.17
CA LEU A 66 8.15 0.07 -2.75
C LEU A 66 8.91 0.09 -1.42
N HIS A 67 9.76 1.10 -1.20
CA HIS A 67 10.50 1.31 0.04
C HIS A 67 9.60 1.68 1.22
N SER A 68 8.58 2.54 1.03
CA SER A 68 7.64 2.89 2.11
C SER A 68 6.77 1.70 2.55
N PHE A 69 6.61 0.72 1.67
CA PHE A 69 6.01 -0.59 1.96
C PHE A 69 7.03 -1.65 2.39
N SER A 70 8.31 -1.30 2.56
CA SER A 70 9.39 -2.21 2.98
C SER A 70 9.60 -3.42 2.05
N LEU A 71 9.26 -3.30 0.77
CA LEU A 71 9.50 -4.36 -0.22
C LEU A 71 10.93 -4.33 -0.77
N VAL A 72 11.52 -3.14 -0.81
CA VAL A 72 12.91 -2.89 -1.22
C VAL A 72 13.61 -2.04 -0.17
N THR A 73 14.92 -2.17 -0.11
CA THR A 73 15.80 -1.32 0.71
C THR A 73 16.98 -0.83 -0.12
N SER A 74 17.56 0.31 0.25
CA SER A 74 18.79 0.81 -0.33
C SER A 74 19.97 0.53 0.59
N GLU A 75 21.07 0.04 0.02
CA GLU A 75 22.36 -0.12 0.70
C GLU A 75 23.41 0.69 -0.06
N ASN A 76 24.37 1.25 0.66
CA ASN A 76 25.54 1.87 0.05
C ASN A 76 26.75 0.96 0.22
N VAL A 77 27.55 0.87 -0.83
CA VAL A 77 28.81 0.12 -0.84
C VAL A 77 29.90 1.09 -1.26
N GLN A 78 31.00 1.11 -0.51
CA GLN A 78 32.17 1.87 -0.89
C GLN A 78 32.95 1.10 -1.95
N ASP A 79 33.17 1.74 -3.09
CA ASP A 79 34.04 1.20 -4.14
C ASP A 79 35.48 1.15 -3.63
N THR A 80 36.07 -0.04 -3.57
CA THR A 80 37.39 -0.27 -2.98
C THR A 80 38.53 0.32 -3.81
N LYS A 81 38.29 0.68 -5.08
CA LYS A 81 39.33 1.22 -5.98
C LYS A 81 39.34 2.73 -5.98
N THR A 82 38.17 3.35 -5.90
CA THR A 82 37.99 4.78 -6.11
C THR A 82 37.51 5.52 -4.85
N GLY A 83 37.00 4.78 -3.85
CA GLY A 83 36.48 5.33 -2.61
C GLY A 83 35.06 5.91 -2.71
N TRP A 84 34.43 5.91 -3.89
CA TRP A 84 33.08 6.44 -4.11
C TRP A 84 32.01 5.53 -3.51
N LEU A 85 30.93 6.13 -3.00
CA LEU A 85 29.76 5.40 -2.52
C LEU A 85 28.81 5.09 -3.68
N ILE A 86 28.50 3.81 -3.86
CA ILE A 86 27.52 3.34 -4.84
C ILE A 86 26.27 2.90 -4.10
N PHE A 87 25.12 3.43 -4.53
CA PHE A 87 23.81 3.11 -3.96
C PHE A 87 23.16 1.98 -4.76
N TYR A 88 22.86 0.89 -4.07
CA TYR A 88 22.16 -0.26 -4.62
C TYR A 88 20.79 -0.40 -3.99
N TRP A 89 19.81 -0.79 -4.80
CA TRP A 89 18.52 -1.25 -4.35
C TRP A 89 18.52 -2.78 -4.32
N ARG A 90 17.91 -3.38 -3.30
CA ARG A 90 17.70 -4.83 -3.18
C ARG A 90 16.32 -5.16 -2.64
N LEU A 91 15.83 -6.36 -2.93
CA LEU A 91 14.58 -6.87 -2.34
C LEU A 91 14.80 -7.33 -0.90
N GLN A 92 13.77 -7.17 -0.07
CA GLN A 92 13.70 -7.75 1.27
C GLN A 92 12.83 -9.02 1.25
N GLU A 93 13.19 -10.01 0.41
CA GLU A 93 12.39 -11.23 0.21
C GLU A 93 12.24 -12.04 1.51
N ASP A 94 13.29 -12.09 2.32
CA ASP A 94 13.31 -12.73 3.64
C ASP A 94 12.30 -12.12 4.61
N GLN A 95 11.93 -10.86 4.38
CA GLN A 95 10.98 -10.10 5.17
C GLN A 95 9.60 -10.02 4.51
N LEU A 96 9.35 -10.67 3.36
CA LEU A 96 8.08 -10.47 2.64
C LEU A 96 6.85 -10.78 3.53
N LYS A 97 6.89 -11.85 4.31
CA LYS A 97 5.82 -12.21 5.25
C LYS A 97 5.68 -11.19 6.39
N SER A 98 6.80 -10.74 6.97
CA SER A 98 6.78 -9.74 8.04
C SER A 98 6.28 -8.39 7.53
N VAL A 99 6.62 -8.03 6.29
CA VAL A 99 6.11 -6.85 5.58
C VAL A 99 4.60 -6.94 5.39
N VAL A 100 4.07 -8.03 4.83
CA VAL A 100 2.61 -8.22 4.67
C VAL A 100 1.91 -8.10 6.02
N ARG A 101 2.44 -8.76 7.06
CA ARG A 101 1.90 -8.71 8.41
C ARG A 101 1.90 -7.29 8.99
N ALA A 102 2.99 -6.54 8.82
CA ALA A 102 3.10 -5.15 9.27
C ALA A 102 2.08 -4.25 8.56
N GLN A 103 1.87 -4.44 7.24
CA GLN A 103 0.85 -3.68 6.52
C GLN A 103 -0.57 -4.03 6.97
N LYS A 104 -0.88 -5.31 7.17
CA LYS A 104 -2.17 -5.74 7.74
C LYS A 104 -2.42 -5.08 9.10
N ARG A 105 -1.41 -5.03 9.99
CA ARG A 105 -1.51 -4.32 11.29
C ARG A 105 -1.77 -2.83 11.13
N ARG A 106 -1.06 -2.13 10.25
CA ARG A 106 -1.31 -0.70 9.96
C ARG A 106 -2.72 -0.44 9.43
N ILE A 107 -3.24 -1.32 8.58
CA ILE A 107 -4.62 -1.23 8.08
C ILE A 107 -5.62 -1.44 9.23
N LEU A 108 -5.37 -2.45 10.07
CA LEU A 108 -6.19 -2.75 11.23
C LEU A 108 -6.29 -1.54 12.17
N GLU A 109 -5.16 -0.91 12.50
CA GLU A 109 -5.11 0.29 13.34
C GLU A 109 -5.95 1.44 12.76
N LYS A 110 -5.83 1.69 11.44
CA LYS A 110 -6.64 2.73 10.76
C LYS A 110 -8.14 2.41 10.78
N LEU A 111 -8.51 1.15 10.56
CA LEU A 111 -9.90 0.72 10.61
C LEU A 111 -10.47 0.83 12.03
N GLN A 112 -9.69 0.48 13.06
CA GLN A 112 -10.09 0.62 14.45
C GLN A 112 -10.25 2.08 14.85
N ALA A 113 -9.32 2.95 14.47
CA ALA A 113 -9.45 4.39 14.70
C ALA A 113 -10.69 4.97 14.00
N ARG A 114 -10.98 4.52 12.77
CA ARG A 114 -12.19 4.92 12.07
C ARG A 114 -13.46 4.39 12.76
N LEU A 115 -13.46 3.15 13.20
CA LEU A 115 -14.59 2.55 13.92
C LEU A 115 -14.89 3.32 15.21
N GLU A 116 -13.85 3.64 15.97
CA GLU A 116 -14.00 4.44 17.19
C GLU A 116 -14.62 5.79 16.87
N PHE A 117 -14.09 6.49 15.87
CA PHE A 117 -14.65 7.77 15.41
C PHE A 117 -16.13 7.66 15.01
N GLU A 118 -16.53 6.60 14.32
CA GLU A 118 -17.93 6.38 13.96
C GLU A 118 -18.82 6.05 15.18
N LYS A 119 -18.30 5.38 16.21
CA LYS A 119 -19.07 5.01 17.40
C LYS A 119 -19.24 6.15 18.40
N THR A 120 -18.28 7.06 18.46
CA THR A 120 -18.27 8.13 19.46
C THR A 120 -18.86 9.45 18.96
N HIS A 121 -19.18 9.57 17.68
CA HIS A 121 -19.74 10.79 17.09
C HIS A 121 -21.08 10.50 16.42
N ASP A 122 -22.01 11.42 16.63
CA ASP A 122 -23.21 11.51 15.81
C ASP A 122 -22.93 12.34 14.56
N PHE A 123 -23.59 11.99 13.46
CA PHE A 123 -23.34 12.60 12.17
C PHE A 123 -24.59 13.23 11.60
N PHE A 124 -24.37 14.28 10.82
CA PHE A 124 -25.39 14.95 10.04
C PHE A 124 -24.91 15.08 8.59
N TYR A 125 -25.83 15.11 7.64
CA TYR A 125 -25.50 15.24 6.23
C TYR A 125 -26.46 16.18 5.52
N CYS A 126 -25.98 16.76 4.43
CA CYS A 126 -26.82 17.54 3.53
C CYS A 126 -27.31 16.64 2.38
N ASN A 127 -28.59 16.78 1.99
CA ASN A 127 -29.17 16.01 0.88
C ASN A 127 -28.69 16.44 -0.52
N ASP A 128 -27.97 17.56 -0.63
CA ASP A 128 -27.37 17.98 -1.89
C ASP A 128 -26.13 17.13 -2.21
N LYS A 129 -26.06 16.61 -3.44
CA LYS A 129 -25.00 15.70 -3.92
C LYS A 129 -23.60 16.30 -3.87
N HIS A 130 -23.49 17.63 -3.84
CA HIS A 130 -22.21 18.33 -3.78
C HIS A 130 -21.74 18.62 -2.35
N CYS A 131 -22.52 18.22 -1.34
CA CYS A 131 -22.25 18.50 0.06
C CYS A 131 -21.82 17.24 0.84
N GLY A 132 -21.21 17.46 2.01
CA GLY A 132 -20.59 16.42 2.82
C GLY A 132 -21.42 15.95 4.02
N ARG A 133 -20.77 15.11 4.83
CA ARG A 133 -21.19 14.69 6.16
C ARG A 133 -20.38 15.44 7.21
N TYR A 134 -21.04 15.84 8.28
CA TYR A 134 -20.51 16.66 9.37
C TYR A 134 -20.74 15.95 10.71
N THR A 135 -19.89 16.21 11.70
CA THR A 135 -20.18 15.77 13.07
C THR A 135 -21.31 16.59 13.69
N PHE A 136 -21.83 16.13 14.82
CA PHE A 136 -22.81 16.88 15.59
C PHE A 136 -22.28 18.25 16.02
N GLU A 137 -21.03 18.35 16.47
CA GLU A 137 -20.39 19.61 16.87
C GLU A 137 -20.37 20.60 15.71
N GLU A 138 -19.90 20.16 14.53
CA GLU A 138 -19.91 20.97 13.31
C GLU A 138 -21.33 21.40 12.93
N ALA A 139 -22.32 20.50 13.07
CA ALA A 139 -23.71 20.82 12.81
C ALA A 139 -24.24 21.89 13.79
N VAL A 140 -23.92 21.80 15.08
CA VAL A 140 -24.31 22.79 16.10
C VAL A 140 -23.69 24.15 15.82
N GLU A 141 -22.39 24.21 15.52
CA GLU A 141 -21.68 25.44 15.18
C GLU A 141 -22.29 26.15 13.97
N ASN A 142 -22.81 25.37 13.02
CA ASN A 142 -23.47 25.89 11.82
C ASN A 142 -25.00 25.96 11.93
N PHE A 143 -25.56 25.86 13.14
CA PHE A 143 -27.02 25.91 13.39
C PHE A 143 -27.83 24.93 12.52
N PHE A 144 -27.30 23.72 12.34
CA PHE A 144 -27.81 22.67 11.47
C PHE A 144 -28.02 23.11 10.01
N LYS A 145 -27.17 24.03 9.53
CA LYS A 145 -27.10 24.43 8.13
C LYS A 145 -25.78 23.98 7.51
N CYS A 146 -25.84 23.55 6.26
CA CYS A 146 -24.68 23.13 5.50
C CYS A 146 -23.78 24.35 5.23
N PRO A 147 -22.50 24.33 5.63
CA PRO A 147 -21.59 25.45 5.40
C PRO A 147 -21.29 25.69 3.90
N SER A 148 -21.53 24.69 3.04
CA SER A 148 -21.25 24.78 1.61
C SER A 148 -22.41 25.34 0.77
N CYS A 149 -23.66 25.01 1.11
CA CYS A 149 -24.84 25.39 0.31
C CYS A 149 -25.94 26.11 1.10
N GLY A 150 -25.83 26.21 2.42
CA GLY A 150 -26.84 26.81 3.30
C GLY A 150 -28.09 25.95 3.54
N GLY A 151 -28.18 24.78 2.91
CA GLY A 151 -29.29 23.82 3.09
C GLY A 151 -29.33 23.21 4.48
N THR A 152 -30.45 22.63 4.89
CA THR A 152 -30.60 22.00 6.21
C THR A 152 -29.83 20.68 6.31
N LEU A 153 -29.15 20.48 7.44
CA LEU A 153 -28.50 19.22 7.79
C LEU A 153 -29.49 18.26 8.45
N GLN A 154 -29.41 16.99 8.10
CA GLN A 154 -30.27 15.92 8.64
C GLN A 154 -29.41 14.84 9.32
N HIS A 155 -29.95 14.19 10.35
CA HIS A 155 -29.24 13.11 11.04
C HIS A 155 -28.85 12.00 10.06
N PHE A 156 -27.61 11.56 10.14
CA PHE A 156 -27.04 10.49 9.33
C PHE A 156 -26.86 9.23 10.19
N ASP A 157 -27.64 8.19 9.92
CA ASP A 157 -27.45 6.88 10.53
C ASP A 157 -26.22 6.18 9.92
N ASN A 158 -25.16 6.05 10.73
CA ASN A 158 -23.92 5.38 10.35
C ASN A 158 -23.85 3.91 10.79
N SER A 159 -24.94 3.32 11.29
CA SER A 159 -24.96 1.93 11.81
C SER A 159 -24.40 0.90 10.80
N LYS A 160 -24.72 1.06 9.51
CA LYS A 160 -24.19 0.19 8.44
C LYS A 160 -22.68 0.34 8.23
N ILE A 161 -22.13 1.53 8.44
CA ILE A 161 -20.70 1.80 8.34
C ILE A 161 -19.98 1.11 9.51
N ILE A 162 -20.52 1.25 10.72
CA ILE A 162 -20.03 0.58 11.94
C ILE A 162 -19.99 -0.93 11.72
N GLU A 163 -21.10 -1.54 11.27
CA GLU A 163 -21.18 -2.99 11.02
C GLU A 163 -20.13 -3.47 10.00
N ALA A 164 -19.97 -2.74 8.90
CA ALA A 164 -19.00 -3.06 7.86
C ALA A 164 -17.55 -2.97 8.37
N LEU A 165 -17.24 -1.94 9.16
CA LEU A 165 -15.92 -1.76 9.79
C LEU A 165 -15.63 -2.88 10.78
N GLU A 166 -16.58 -3.19 11.67
CA GLU A 166 -16.43 -4.29 12.64
C GLU A 166 -16.22 -5.63 11.95
N LYS A 167 -17.00 -5.93 10.91
CA LYS A 167 -16.84 -7.16 10.13
C LYS A 167 -15.44 -7.23 9.51
N LYS A 168 -14.97 -6.15 8.91
CA LYS A 168 -13.65 -6.13 8.26
C LYS A 168 -12.51 -6.24 9.27
N ILE A 169 -12.64 -5.60 10.44
CA ILE A 169 -11.69 -5.69 11.55
C ILE A 169 -11.62 -7.12 12.08
N ARG A 170 -12.75 -7.80 12.29
CA ARG A 170 -12.78 -9.20 12.74
C ARG A 170 -12.04 -10.11 11.77
N MET A 171 -12.39 -10.06 10.48
CA MET A 171 -11.72 -10.85 9.45
C MET A 171 -10.20 -10.62 9.42
N LEU A 172 -9.76 -9.36 9.53
CA LEU A 172 -8.34 -9.02 9.47
C LEU A 172 -7.57 -9.47 10.73
N LYS A 173 -8.23 -9.49 11.90
CA LYS A 173 -7.65 -10.03 13.14
C LYS A 173 -7.49 -11.55 13.06
N GLU A 174 -8.51 -12.27 12.61
CA GLU A 174 -8.46 -13.73 12.40
C GLU A 174 -7.32 -14.09 11.43
N GLU A 175 -7.19 -13.38 10.31
CA GLU A 175 -6.07 -13.58 9.38
C GLU A 175 -4.69 -13.36 10.02
N LEU A 176 -4.56 -12.41 10.96
CA LEU A 176 -3.30 -12.07 11.63
C LEU A 176 -2.92 -13.05 12.77
N GLU A 177 -3.90 -13.76 13.32
CA GLU A 177 -3.76 -14.78 14.36
C GLU A 177 -3.40 -16.15 13.77
N HIS A 178 -3.86 -16.44 12.54
CA HIS A 178 -3.61 -17.71 11.84
C HIS A 178 -2.39 -17.70 10.88
N GLU A 179 -1.61 -16.62 10.87
CA GLU A 179 -0.32 -16.46 10.16
C GLU A 179 0.90 -16.63 11.08
#